data_AF-A0A2W5PT28-F1
#
_entry.id   AF-A0A2W5PT28-F1
#
_cell.length_a   1.000
_cell.length_b   1.000
_cell.length_c   1.000
_cell.angle_alpha   90.00
_cell.angle_beta   90.00
_cell.angle_gamma   90.00
#
_symmetry.space_group_name_H-M   'P 1'
#
loop_
_entity.id
_entity.type
_entity.pdbx_description
1 polymer ?
#
loop_
_entity_poly.entity_id
_entity_poly.type
_entity_poly.pdbx_seq_one_letter_code
_entity_poly.pdbx_strand_id
1 'polypeptide(L)' 'MYVCLCNPFTDKDVQKALEAPEIRNTPAQIYKACAGTGPNCGSCLCTVKSMIVDHQSALGVQKIIEELPVLSESETIAAE' A
#
# COMPACT_ATOMS: atom_id res chain seq x y z
N MET A 1 9.14 9.26 6.00
CA MET A 1 8.85 9.53 7.43
C MET A 1 9.11 8.30 8.29
N TYR A 2 9.59 8.45 9.52
CA TYR A 2 9.60 7.34 10.48
C TYR A 2 8.17 6.94 10.86
N VAL A 3 7.83 5.67 10.68
CA VAL A 3 6.50 5.16 11.01
C VAL A 3 6.47 4.65 12.45
N CYS A 4 7.50 3.94 12.90
CA CYS A 4 7.63 3.44 14.27
C CYS A 4 8.94 3.93 14.88
N LEU A 5 8.91 4.42 16.12
CA LEU A 5 10.09 4.86 16.87
C LEU A 5 10.60 3.80 17.85
N CYS A 6 9.72 2.96 18.40
CA CYS A 6 10.12 1.88 19.32
C CYS A 6 10.87 0.76 18.60
N ASN A 7 10.40 0.41 17.40
CA ASN A 7 11.04 -0.52 16.50
C ASN A 7 11.31 0.26 15.21
N PRO A 8 12.47 0.93 15.08
CA PRO A 8 12.69 1.95 14.05
C PRO A 8 12.53 1.41 12.63
N PHE A 9 11.51 1.89 11.92
CA PHE A 9 11.35 1.69 10.49
C PHE A 9 10.62 2.88 9.86
N THR A 10 10.85 3.06 8.56
CA THR A 10 10.32 4.17 7.77
C THR A 10 9.15 3.76 6.90
N ASP A 11 8.45 4.75 6.36
CA ASP A 11 7.45 4.58 5.31
C ASP A 11 7.98 3.82 4.09
N LYS A 12 9.24 4.05 3.71
CA LYS A 12 9.90 3.34 2.61
C LYS A 12 10.08 1.86 2.90
N ASP A 13 10.35 1.51 4.15
CA ASP A 13 10.50 0.10 4.56
C ASP A 13 9.13 -0.61 4.53
N VAL A 14 8.07 0.09 4.94
CA VAL A 14 6.70 -0.42 4.83
C VAL A 14 6.31 -0.59 3.36
N GLN A 15 6.63 0.37 2.49
CA GLN A 15 6.33 0.28 1.06
C GLN A 15 7.04 -0.92 0.41
N LYS A 16 8.34 -1.10 0.67
CA LYS A 16 9.08 -2.28 0.20
C LYS A 16 8.46 -3.59 0.68
N ALA A 17 7.99 -3.65 1.92
CA ALA A 17 7.34 -4.84 2.47
C ALA A 17 5.98 -5.13 1.80
N LEU A 18 5.25 -4.09 1.39
CA LEU A 18 3.97 -4.24 0.67
C LEU A 18 4.16 -4.67 -0.80
N GLU A 19 5.26 -4.25 -1.42
CA GLU A 19 5.62 -4.64 -2.80
C GLU A 19 6.16 -6.08 -2.89
N ALA A 20 6.56 -6.68 -1.75
CA ALA A 20 7.09 -8.03 -1.69
C ALA A 20 5.97 -9.07 -1.82
N PRO A 21 5.96 -9.92 -2.87
CA PRO A 21 4.86 -10.84 -3.15
C PRO A 21 4.67 -11.93 -2.09
N GLU A 22 5.73 -12.29 -1.35
CA GLU A 22 5.66 -13.25 -0.25
C GLU A 22 5.03 -12.69 1.04
N ILE A 23 4.92 -11.36 1.17
CA ILE A 23 4.41 -10.71 2.38
C ILE A 23 2.89 -10.50 2.25
N ARG A 24 2.15 -11.00 3.23
CA ARG A 24 0.71 -10.70 3.29
C ARG A 24 0.50 -9.28 3.79
N ASN A 25 -0.41 -8.54 3.15
CA ASN A 25 -0.80 -7.17 3.50
C ASN A 25 -1.59 -7.10 4.82
N THR A 26 -0.93 -7.44 5.93
CA THR A 26 -1.48 -7.44 7.29
C THR A 26 -0.49 -6.79 8.25
N PRO A 27 -0.92 -6.05 9.28
CA PRO A 27 0.00 -5.36 10.19
C PRO A 27 1.06 -6.28 10.77
N ALA A 28 0.68 -7.49 11.22
CA ALA A 28 1.62 -8.45 11.81
C ALA A 28 2.77 -8.83 10.87
N GLN A 29 2.47 -9.04 9.58
CA GLN A 29 3.50 -9.36 8.59
C GLN A 29 4.35 -8.16 8.22
N ILE A 30 3.77 -6.95 8.16
CA ILE A 30 4.54 -5.72 7.95
C ILE A 30 5.53 -5.49 9.09
N TYR A 31 5.08 -5.60 10.35
CA TYR A 31 5.98 -5.49 11.49
C TYR A 31 7.09 -6.55 11.48
N LYS A 32 6.76 -7.80 11.10
CA LYS A 32 7.75 -8.86 10.95
C LYS A 32 8.76 -8.57 9.83
N ALA A 33 8.30 -8.04 8.70
CA ALA A 33 9.16 -7.71 7.56
C ALA A 33 10.09 -6.51 7.86
N CYS A 34 9.57 -5.46 8.49
CA CYS A 34 10.33 -4.23 8.76
C CYS A 34 11.21 -4.31 10.02
N ALA A 35 10.75 -5.01 11.06
CA ALA A 35 11.39 -5.00 12.38
C ALA A 35 11.67 -6.39 12.97
N GLY A 36 11.20 -7.48 12.34
CA GLY A 36 11.39 -8.84 12.84
C GLY A 36 10.58 -9.20 14.10
N THR A 37 9.76 -8.27 14.60
CA THR A 37 9.00 -8.41 15.86
C THR A 37 7.64 -7.70 15.76
N GLY A 38 6.77 -7.88 16.76
CA GLY A 38 5.49 -7.19 16.87
C GLY A 38 5.59 -5.74 17.36
N PRO A 39 4.46 -5.00 17.40
CA PRO A 39 4.43 -3.62 17.90
C PRO A 39 4.76 -3.58 19.40
N ASN A 40 5.50 -2.55 19.83
CA ASN A 40 5.84 -2.31 21.24
C ASN A 40 4.78 -1.43 21.92
N CYS A 41 4.70 -0.14 21.57
CA CYS A 41 3.70 0.79 22.13
C CYS A 41 2.40 0.88 21.32
N GLY A 42 2.42 0.43 20.06
CA GLY A 42 1.25 0.42 19.17
C GLY A 42 0.83 1.77 18.58
N SER A 43 1.46 2.90 18.94
CA SER A 43 1.07 4.23 18.45
C SER A 43 1.15 4.36 16.91
N CYS A 44 2.02 3.58 16.27
CA CYS A 44 2.19 3.54 14.83
C CYS A 44 1.21 2.60 14.09
N LEU A 45 0.36 1.85 14.82
CA LEU A 45 -0.48 0.81 14.24
C LEU A 45 -1.52 1.38 13.26
N CYS A 46 -2.13 2.52 13.59
CA CYS A 46 -3.09 3.17 12.69
C CYS A 46 -2.42 3.61 11.39
N THR A 47 -1.22 4.19 11.47
CA THR A 47 -0.43 4.59 10.29
C THR A 47 -0.11 3.39 9.41
N VAL A 48 0.36 2.28 10.00
CA VAL A 48 0.64 1.05 9.25
C VAL A 48 -0.63 0.52 8.57
N LYS A 49 -1.78 0.53 9.25
CA LYS A 49 -3.07 0.13 8.67
C LYS A 49 -3.48 1.01 7.51
N SER A 50 -3.36 2.33 7.64
CA SER A 50 -3.66 3.27 6.55
C SER A 50 -2.79 2.97 5.33
N MET A 51 -1.49 2.79 5.51
CA MET A 51 -0.58 2.46 4.39
C MET A 51 -0.94 1.15 3.68
N ILE A 52 -1.39 0.14 4.43
CA ILE A 52 -1.89 -1.12 3.85
C ILE A 52 -3.14 -0.87 2.99
N VAL A 53 -4.11 -0.13 3.53
CA VAL A 53 -5.37 0.18 2.83
C VAL A 53 -5.11 1.01 1.58
N ASP A 54 -4.24 2.02 1.66
CA ASP A 54 -3.87 2.87 0.53
C ASP A 54 -3.22 2.05 -0.58
N HIS A 55 -2.30 1.14 -0.22
CA HIS A 55 -1.65 0.24 -1.17
C HIS A 55 -2.65 -0.72 -1.82
N GLN A 56 -3.54 -1.35 -1.05
CA GLN A 56 -4.57 -2.24 -1.59
C GLN A 56 -5.56 -1.52 -2.51
N SER A 57 -5.92 -0.28 -2.16
CA SER A 57 -6.79 0.56 -2.97
C SER A 57 -6.12 0.92 -4.28
N ALA A 58 -4.84 1.28 -4.27
CA ALA A 58 -4.07 1.57 -5.48
C ALA A 58 -3.95 0.35 -6.41
N LEU A 59 -3.75 -0.86 -5.86
CA LEU A 59 -3.77 -2.11 -6.64
C LEU A 59 -5.15 -2.40 -7.22
N GLY A 60 -6.22 -2.20 -6.45
CA GLY A 60 -7.59 -2.39 -6.92
C GLY A 60 -7.94 -1.45 -8.08
N VAL A 61 -7.58 -0.17 -7.99
CA VAL A 61 -7.77 0.81 -9.06
C VAL A 61 -6.98 0.43 -10.31
N GLN A 62 -5.70 0.04 -10.16
CA GLN A 62 -4.88 -0.40 -11.29
C GLN A 62 -5.49 -1.62 -12.00
N LYS A 63 -5.96 -2.60 -11.23
CA LYS A 63 -6.62 -3.79 -11.78
C LYS A 63 -7.89 -3.44 -12.57
N ILE A 64 -8.70 -2.50 -12.07
CA ILE A 64 -9.90 -2.03 -12.79
C ILE A 64 -9.53 -1.36 -14.12
N ILE A 65 -8.48 -0.52 -14.13
CA ILE A 65 -7.99 0.14 -15.36
C ILE A 65 -7.51 -0.91 -16.38
N GLU A 66 -6.78 -1.93 -15.93
CA GLU A 66 -6.26 -2.99 -16.80
C GLU A 66 -7.37 -3.90 -17.35
N GLU A 67 -8.38 -4.23 -16.52
CA GLU A 67 -9.49 -5.11 -16.91
C GLU A 67 -10.59 -4.40 -17.72
N LEU A 68 -10.61 -3.06 -17.78
CA LEU A 68 -11.61 -2.28 -18.52
C LEU A 68 -10.96 -1.44 -19.64
N PRO A 69 -10.62 -2.03 -20.81
CA PRO A 69 -9.88 -1.34 -21.86
C PRO A 69 -10.68 -0.31 -22.69
N VAL A 70 -11.85 0.18 -22.27
CA VAL A 70 -12.63 1.14 -23.09
C VAL A 70 -13.25 2.25 -22.25
N LEU A 71 -12.49 3.32 -21.99
CA LEU A 71 -13.02 4.69 -21.84
C LEU A 71 -12.02 5.78 -22.29
N SER A 72 -10.84 5.44 -22.83
CA SER A 72 -9.85 6.45 -23.27
C SER A 72 -9.88 6.81 -24.76
N GLU A 73 -10.80 6.26 -25.57
CA GLU A 73 -10.82 6.49 -27.04
C GLU A 73 -12.12 7.12 -27.59
N SER A 74 -13.00 7.67 -26.77
CA SER A 74 -14.11 8.51 -27.25
C SER A 74 -14.12 9.75 -26.38
N GLU A 75 -13.71 10.93 -26.85
CA GLU A 75 -14.54 11.83 -27.65
C GLU A 75 -13.67 12.75 -28.56
N THR A 76 -13.43 12.36 -29.81
CA THR A 76 -13.43 13.32 -30.93
C THR A 76 -14.75 13.17 -31.66
N ILE A 77 -15.79 13.83 -31.16
CA ILE A 77 -16.97 14.10 -31.98
C ILE A 77 -16.66 15.41 -32.71
N ALA A 78 -16.26 15.29 -33.97
CA ALA A 78 -16.18 16.40 -34.90
C ALA A 78 -17.56 17.07 -34.97
N ALA A 79 -17.62 18.35 -34.62
CA ALA A 79 -18.73 19.21 -35.00
C ALA A 79 -18.37 19.84 -36.35
N GLU A 80 -19.05 19.38 -37.40
CA GLU A 80 -19.25 20.13 -38.64
C GLU A 80 -20.23 21.28 -38.43
#